data_AF-A0A6L9L0B5-F1
#
_entry.id   AF-A0A6L9L0B5-F1
#
_cell.length_a   1.000
_cell.length_b   1.000
_cell.length_c   1.000
_cell.angle_alpha   90.00
_cell.angle_beta   90.00
_cell.angle_gamma   90.00
#
_symmetry.space_group_name_H-M   'P 1'
#
loop_
_entity.id
_entity.type
_entity.pdbx_description
1 polymer ?
#
loop_
_entity_poly.entity_id
_entity_poly.type
_entity_poly.pdbx_seq_one_letter_code
_entity_poly.pdbx_strand_id
1 'polypeptide(L)'
;MHGGALSYSGLDYAFERTRKKAILAAEEAGRKELASAIAGFQFRDLRAKAGTEKADSAGILEARQQLGHGSVTTTERYVRLGTIVSPTK
;
A
#
# COMPACT_ATOMS: atom_id res chain seq x y z
N MET A 1 -5.63 30.69 -8.60
CA MET A 1 -5.63 29.23 -8.76
C MET A 1 -6.55 28.64 -7.70
N HIS A 2 -7.71 28.12 -8.07
CA HIS A 2 -8.66 27.59 -7.08
C HIS A 2 -8.28 26.15 -6.75
N GLY A 3 -7.87 25.92 -5.49
CA GLY A 3 -7.54 24.59 -4.95
C GLY A 3 -8.80 23.76 -4.76
N GLY A 4 -9.35 23.25 -5.87
CA GLY A 4 -10.44 22.27 -5.83
C GLY A 4 -10.01 20.98 -5.15
N ALA A 5 -10.99 20.21 -4.66
CA ALA A 5 -10.72 18.89 -4.09
C ALA A 5 -9.98 18.00 -5.10
N LEU A 6 -8.94 17.31 -4.64
CA LEU A 6 -8.22 16.34 -5.47
C LEU A 6 -9.20 15.25 -5.92
N SER A 7 -9.34 15.11 -7.24
CA SER A 7 -10.10 14.01 -7.83
C SER A 7 -9.35 12.69 -7.64
N TYR A 8 -10.08 11.58 -7.74
CA TYR A 8 -9.49 10.25 -7.79
C TYR A 8 -8.43 10.12 -8.90
N SER A 9 -8.72 10.67 -10.09
CA SER A 9 -7.76 10.70 -11.21
C SER A 9 -6.51 11.53 -10.90
N GLY A 10 -6.63 12.60 -10.11
CA GLY A 10 -5.49 13.39 -9.68
C GLY A 10 -4.59 12.64 -8.70
N LEU A 11 -5.18 11.89 -7.76
CA LEU A 11 -4.44 11.03 -6.84
C LEU A 11 -3.76 9.88 -7.55
N ASP A 12 -4.45 9.21 -8.47
CA ASP A 12 -3.91 8.14 -9.29
C ASP A 12 -2.74 8.63 -10.15
N TYR A 13 -2.88 9.81 -10.77
CA TYR A 13 -1.80 10.44 -11.52
C TYR A 13 -0.56 10.74 -10.65
N ALA A 14 -0.76 11.24 -9.43
CA ALA A 14 0.35 11.49 -8.50
C ALA A 14 1.05 10.19 -8.07
N PHE A 15 0.27 9.13 -7.83
CA PHE A 15 0.79 7.80 -7.56
C PHE A 15 1.60 7.27 -8.74
N GLU A 16 1.07 7.30 -9.97
CA GLU A 16 1.73 6.81 -11.18
C GLU A 16 3.07 7.52 -11.45
N ARG A 17 3.11 8.85 -11.24
CA ARG A 17 4.35 9.61 -11.35
C ARG A 17 5.42 9.12 -10.37
N THR A 18 5.02 8.80 -9.14
CA THR A 18 5.93 8.34 -8.10
C THR A 18 6.36 6.89 -8.36
N ARG A 19 5.42 6.05 -8.79
CA ARG A 19 5.66 4.64 -9.15
C ARG A 19 6.70 4.52 -10.25
N LYS A 20 6.59 5.31 -11.32
CA LYS A 20 7.59 5.34 -12.41
C LYS A 20 8.99 5.69 -11.90
N LYS A 21 9.11 6.69 -11.03
CA LYS A 21 10.40 7.07 -10.43
C LYS A 21 10.98 5.95 -9.55
N ALA A 22 10.12 5.27 -8.77
CA ALA A 22 10.53 4.17 -7.91
C ALA A 22 11.01 2.95 -8.71
N ILE A 23 10.37 2.64 -9.84
CA ILE A 23 10.83 1.59 -10.77
C ILE A 23 12.23 1.90 -11.27
N LEU A 24 12.45 3.10 -11.82
CA LEU A 24 13.76 3.52 -12.33
C LEU A 24 14.85 3.43 -11.25
N ALA A 25 14.56 3.93 -10.03
CA ALA A 25 15.51 3.84 -8.91
C ALA A 25 15.80 2.40 -8.48
N ALA A 26 14.84 1.48 -8.61
CA ALA A 26 15.06 0.06 -8.33
C ALA A 26 15.92 -0.61 -9.41
N GLU A 27 15.71 -0.26 -10.68
CA GLU A 27 16.51 -0.72 -11.82
C GLU A 27 17.96 -0.23 -11.75
N GLU A 28 18.17 1.06 -11.47
CA GLU A 28 19.49 1.68 -11.27
C GLU A 28 20.27 1.00 -10.13
N ALA A 29 19.57 0.61 -9.07
CA ALA A 29 20.14 -0.14 -7.94
C ALA A 29 20.36 -1.65 -8.26
N GLY A 30 20.10 -2.11 -9.48
CA GLY A 30 20.24 -3.52 -9.88
C GLY A 30 19.16 -4.46 -9.32
N ARG A 31 18.12 -3.94 -8.66
CA ARG A 31 17.06 -4.72 -7.99
C ARG A 31 15.90 -5.01 -8.95
N LYS A 32 16.14 -5.87 -9.94
CA LYS A 32 15.17 -6.20 -11.00
C LYS A 32 13.84 -6.76 -10.49
N GLU A 33 13.89 -7.65 -9.49
CA GLU A 33 12.67 -8.23 -8.89
C GLU A 33 11.82 -7.16 -8.19
N LEU A 34 12.47 -6.25 -7.46
CA LEU A 34 11.79 -5.13 -6.81
C LEU A 34 11.16 -4.18 -7.85
N ALA A 35 11.88 -3.88 -8.94
CA ALA A 35 11.34 -3.07 -10.03
C ALA A 35 10.08 -3.71 -10.63
N SER A 36 10.10 -5.03 -10.87
CA SER A 36 8.94 -5.79 -11.35
C SER A 36 7.77 -5.76 -10.35
N ALA A 37 8.05 -5.94 -9.06
CA ALA A 37 7.04 -5.88 -8.01
C ALA A 37 6.38 -4.49 -7.92
N ILE A 38 7.17 -3.40 -7.99
CA ILE A 38 6.65 -2.02 -8.02
C ILE A 38 5.83 -1.78 -9.31
N ALA A 39 6.26 -2.34 -10.45
CA ALA A 39 5.52 -2.24 -11.70
C ALA A 39 4.14 -2.92 -11.65
N GLY A 40 3.98 -3.97 -10.84
CA GLY A 40 2.69 -4.61 -10.59
C GLY A 40 1.82 -3.94 -9.51
N PHE A 41 2.39 -3.06 -8.68
CA PHE A 41 1.70 -2.41 -7.57
C PHE A 41 0.79 -1.28 -8.05
N GLN A 42 -0.47 -1.28 -7.61
CA GLN A 42 -1.48 -0.30 -8.04
C GLN A 42 -1.87 0.64 -6.90
N PHE A 43 -2.48 1.80 -7.24
CA PHE A 43 -2.83 2.81 -6.24
C PHE A 43 -3.75 2.25 -5.13
N ARG A 44 -4.70 1.39 -5.49
CA ARG A 44 -5.61 0.71 -4.55
C ARG A 44 -4.89 -0.19 -3.54
N ASP A 45 -3.71 -0.71 -3.87
CA ASP A 45 -2.97 -1.63 -3.02
C ASP A 45 -2.38 -0.92 -1.79
N LEU A 46 -2.23 0.41 -1.84
CA LEU A 46 -1.86 1.21 -0.65
C LEU A 46 -2.84 1.01 0.50
N ARG A 47 -4.14 0.88 0.19
CA ARG A 47 -5.16 0.66 1.22
C ARG A 47 -5.00 -0.71 1.88
N ALA A 48 -4.75 -1.76 1.10
CA ALA A 48 -4.50 -3.11 1.62
C ALA A 48 -3.19 -3.16 2.45
N LYS A 49 -2.14 -2.49 1.97
CA LYS A 49 -0.86 -2.39 2.68
C LYS A 49 -1.00 -1.66 4.01
N ALA A 50 -1.66 -0.51 4.03
CA ALA A 50 -1.92 0.26 5.25
C ALA A 50 -2.78 -0.51 6.26
N GLY A 51 -3.78 -1.26 5.77
CA GLY A 51 -4.56 -2.17 6.61
C GLY A 51 -3.70 -3.26 7.25
N THR A 52 -2.80 -3.85 6.46
CA THR A 52 -1.87 -4.90 6.94
C THR A 52 -0.92 -4.36 8.00
N GLU A 53 -0.27 -3.23 7.74
CA GLU A 53 0.65 -2.60 8.72
C GLU A 53 -0.07 -2.22 10.02
N LYS A 54 -1.34 -1.81 9.94
CA LYS A 54 -2.13 -1.53 11.13
C LYS A 54 -2.49 -2.79 11.90
N ALA A 55 -2.83 -3.86 11.19
CA ALA A 55 -3.11 -5.16 11.80
C ALA A 55 -1.86 -5.71 12.51
N ASP A 56 -0.70 -5.61 11.87
CA ASP A 56 0.58 -6.07 12.42
C ASP A 56 1.00 -5.26 13.67
N SER A 57 0.75 -3.95 13.67
CA SER A 57 1.19 -3.07 14.76
C SER A 57 0.23 -2.94 15.92
N ALA A 58 -1.09 -3.00 15.67
CA ALA A 58 -2.11 -2.67 16.65
C ALA A 58 -3.24 -3.70 16.74
N GLY A 59 -3.38 -4.60 15.77
CA GLY A 59 -4.44 -5.60 15.74
C GLY A 59 -5.51 -5.36 14.67
N ILE A 60 -6.31 -6.41 14.43
CA ILE A 60 -7.29 -6.45 13.33
C ILE A 60 -8.49 -5.51 13.55
N LEU A 61 -8.82 -5.16 14.80
CA LEU A 61 -9.94 -4.27 15.13
C LEU A 61 -9.62 -2.81 14.76
N GLU A 62 -8.38 -2.42 14.99
CA GLU A 62 -7.83 -1.11 14.67
C GLU A 62 -7.66 -0.97 13.16
N ALA A 63 -7.22 -2.04 12.49
CA ALA A 63 -7.20 -2.11 11.03
C ALA A 63 -8.62 -1.98 10.44
N ARG A 64 -9.62 -2.66 11.03
CA ARG A 64 -11.04 -2.53 10.62
C ARG A 64 -11.52 -1.09 10.74
N GLN A 65 -11.22 -0.43 11.85
CA GLN A 65 -11.61 0.97 12.08
C GLN A 65 -10.91 1.92 11.10
N GLN A 66 -9.61 1.75 10.85
CA GLN A 66 -8.85 2.54 9.88
C GLN A 66 -9.40 2.38 8.46
N LEU A 67 -9.81 1.16 8.09
CA LEU A 67 -10.39 0.88 6.78
C LEU A 67 -11.88 1.27 6.69
N GLY A 68 -12.54 1.54 7.81
CA GLY A 68 -13.96 1.87 7.85
C GLY A 68 -14.87 0.70 7.45
N HIS A 69 -14.47 -0.54 7.74
CA HIS A 69 -15.27 -1.73 7.41
C HIS A 69 -16.25 -2.07 8.53
N GLY A 70 -17.46 -2.53 8.17
CA GLY A 70 -18.49 -2.92 9.12
C GLY A 70 -18.22 -4.26 9.84
N SER A 71 -17.33 -5.11 9.31
CA SER A 71 -17.01 -6.41 9.90
C SER A 71 -15.52 -6.75 9.84
N VAL A 72 -15.07 -7.55 10.79
CA VAL A 72 -13.69 -8.07 10.84
C VAL A 72 -13.42 -8.97 9.62
N THR A 73 -14.38 -9.81 9.23
CA THR A 73 -14.28 -10.69 8.05
C THR A 73 -14.05 -9.94 6.73
N THR A 74 -14.57 -8.70 6.61
CA THR A 74 -14.22 -7.86 5.45
C THR A 74 -12.78 -7.39 5.53
N THR A 75 -12.31 -7.03 6.71
CA THR A 75 -10.94 -6.56 6.97
C THR A 75 -9.90 -7.64 6.69
N GLU A 76 -10.19 -8.89 7.05
CA GLU A 76 -9.33 -10.05 6.75
C GLU A 76 -9.04 -10.22 5.26
N ARG A 77 -9.96 -9.80 4.36
CA ARG A 77 -9.72 -9.84 2.91
C ARG A 77 -8.73 -8.78 2.43
N TYR A 78 -8.57 -7.70 3.18
CA TYR A 78 -7.67 -6.58 2.84
C TYR A 78 -6.32 -6.68 3.53
N VAL A 79 -6.26 -7.35 4.69
CA VAL A 79 -5.04 -7.59 5.45
C VAL A 79 -4.37 -8.86 4.93
N ARG A 80 -3.14 -8.74 4.44
CA ARG A 80 -2.37 -9.89 3.98
C ARG A 80 -1.51 -10.39 5.13
N LEU A 81 -2.01 -11.37 5.87
CA LEU A 81 -1.27 -12.01 6.96
C LEU A 81 -0.17 -12.90 6.36
N GLY A 82 1.08 -12.44 6.41
CA GLY A 82 2.27 -13.27 6.22
C GLY A 82 2.82 -13.75 7.55
N THR A 83 3.83 -14.63 7.54
CA THR A 83 4.62 -14.91 8.74
C THR A 83 5.31 -13.63 9.19
N ILE A 84 4.91 -13.12 10.36
CA ILE A 84 5.63 -12.04 11.04
C ILE A 84 6.98 -12.61 11.46
N VAL A 85 8.03 -12.25 10.72
CA VAL A 85 9.41 -12.59 11.08
C VAL A 85 9.98 -11.47 11.94
N SER A 86 10.60 -11.81 13.06
CA SER A 86 11.36 -10.84 13.83
C SER A 86 12.59 -10.40 13.02
N PRO A 87 13.06 -9.15 13.14
CA PRO A 87 14.26 -8.70 12.45
C PRO A 87 15.43 -9.62 12.80
N THR A 88 16.09 -10.19 11.79
CA THR A 88 17.38 -10.85 11.99
C THR A 88 18.43 -9.76 12.25
N LYS A 89 19.23 -9.92 13.31
CA LYS A 89 20.27 -8.97 13.74
C LYS A 89 21.27 -8.64 12.63
#